data_AF-A0AAV8WU06-F1
#
_entry.id   AF-A0AAV8WU06-F1
#
_cell.length_a   1.000
_cell.length_b   1.000
_cell.length_c   1.000
_cell.angle_alpha   90.00
_cell.angle_beta   90.00
_cell.angle_gamma   90.00
#
_symmetry.space_group_name_H-M   'P 1'
#
loop_
_entity.id
_entity.type
_entity.pdbx_description
1 polymer ?
#
loop_
_entity_poly.entity_id
_entity_poly.type
_entity_poly.pdbx_seq_one_letter_code
_entity_poly.pdbx_strand_id
1 'polypeptide(L)'
;MKWRDKRDVLVLSTKHTDIMQDIQVRNETKSKPLAVTDYNKGKSSIDLSDQIASYNSSLRKTIKWCRKLAIEVIFGTSIVNSHYSFKKINSFSMSITDFRKSVFMDMILQNEDETSDADNYSSSTDLSNRCKRKSEYSLDKKPVHKVRKYCVGCCKKRIK
;
A
#
# COMPACT_ATOMS: atom_id res chain seq x y z
N MET A 1 26.97 21.28 14.69
CA MET A 1 26.26 21.77 15.90
C MET A 1 25.85 20.61 16.78
N LYS A 2 25.95 20.75 18.11
CA LYS A 2 25.41 19.80 19.09
C LYS A 2 24.34 20.52 19.92
N TRP A 3 23.12 20.00 19.92
CA TRP A 3 22.00 20.52 20.71
C TRP A 3 21.41 19.41 21.56
N ARG A 4 20.98 19.71 22.79
CA ARG A 4 20.44 18.72 23.72
C ARG A 4 18.96 18.98 23.95
N ASP A 5 18.13 18.02 23.54
CA ASP A 5 16.72 17.92 23.96
C ASP A 5 16.64 16.97 25.17
N LYS A 6 15.75 15.97 25.14
CA LYS A 6 15.83 14.80 26.05
C LYS A 6 17.14 14.00 25.89
N ARG A 7 17.73 14.04 24.70
CA ARG A 7 19.01 13.39 24.34
C ARG A 7 19.83 14.34 23.51
N ASP A 8 21.12 14.06 23.41
CA ASP A 8 22.01 14.80 22.52
C ASP A 8 21.63 14.56 21.05
N VAL A 9 21.49 15.65 20.30
CA VAL A 9 21.21 15.69 18.87
C VAL A 9 22.40 16.35 18.18
N LEU A 10 23.02 15.61 17.27
CA LEU A 10 24.08 16.11 16.41
C LEU A 10 23.47 16.55 15.08
N VAL A 11 23.75 17.78 14.67
CA VAL A 11 23.19 18.39 13.46
C VAL A 11 24.31 18.84 12.54
N LEU A 12 24.20 18.41 11.28
CA LEU A 12 25.03 18.86 10.17
C LEU A 12 24.13 19.58 9.17
N SER A 13 24.56 20.76 8.73
CA SER A 13 23.81 21.63 7.84
C SER A 13 24.79 22.50 7.07
N THR A 14 24.54 22.67 5.78
CA THR A 14 25.33 23.55 4.89
C THR A 14 24.70 24.94 4.71
N LYS A 15 23.44 25.12 5.14
CA LYS A 15 22.64 26.34 4.96
C LYS A 15 22.44 27.11 6.26
N HIS A 16 22.20 26.39 7.34
CA HIS A 16 21.80 26.97 8.63
C HIS A 16 23.03 27.24 9.51
N THR A 17 23.05 28.41 10.14
CA THR A 17 24.01 28.80 11.18
C THR A 17 23.49 28.41 12.58
N ASP A 18 24.19 28.84 13.63
CA ASP A 18 23.85 28.51 15.03
C ASP A 18 22.64 29.28 15.61
N ILE A 19 21.68 29.66 14.76
CA ILE A 19 20.48 30.41 15.14
C ILE A 19 19.49 29.49 15.86
N MET A 20 18.97 29.98 16.99
CA MET A 20 17.89 29.38 17.75
C MET A 20 16.56 30.06 17.40
N GLN A 21 15.49 29.27 17.37
CA GLN A 21 14.13 29.72 17.11
C GLN A 21 13.22 29.21 18.22
N ASP A 22 12.43 30.13 18.78
CA ASP A 22 11.40 29.79 19.76
C ASP A 22 10.14 29.28 19.06
N ILE A 23 9.69 28.11 19.48
CA ILE A 23 8.56 27.41 18.88
C ILE A 23 7.57 27.09 19.99
N GLN A 24 6.29 27.35 19.71
CA GLN A 24 5.22 26.93 20.60
C GLN A 24 4.97 25.42 20.44
N VAL A 25 5.14 24.67 21.53
CA VAL A 25 4.90 23.24 21.60
C VAL A 25 3.81 22.98 22.62
N ARG A 26 2.60 22.67 22.14
CA ARG A 26 1.38 22.48 22.95
C ARG A 26 1.11 23.67 23.89
N ASN A 27 1.66 23.65 25.10
CA ASN A 27 1.46 24.67 26.14
C ASN A 27 2.77 25.35 26.57
N GLU A 28 3.89 25.07 25.91
CA GLU A 28 5.22 25.56 26.30
C GLU A 28 5.95 26.15 25.11
N THR A 29 6.64 27.27 25.31
CA THR A 29 7.59 27.81 24.34
C THR A 29 8.93 27.12 24.52
N LYS A 30 9.48 26.53 23.45
CA LYS A 30 10.78 25.86 23.47
C LYS A 30 11.69 26.44 22.41
N SER A 31 12.91 26.79 22.83
CA SER A 31 13.96 27.23 21.93
C SER A 31 14.65 26.02 21.28
N LYS A 32 14.61 25.95 19.95
CA LYS A 32 15.24 24.87 19.16
C LYS A 32 16.11 25.47 18.06
N PRO A 33 17.20 24.80 17.64
CA PRO A 33 17.98 25.28 16.51
C PRO A 33 17.11 25.33 15.25
N LEU A 34 17.23 26.41 14.48
CA LEU A 34 16.47 26.60 13.24
C LEU A 34 16.66 25.42 12.29
N ALA A 35 17.88 24.88 12.22
CA ALA A 35 18.23 23.71 11.42
C ALA A 35 17.38 22.48 11.78
N VAL A 36 17.09 22.25 13.07
CA VAL A 36 16.29 21.11 13.54
C VAL A 36 14.82 21.31 13.18
N THR A 37 14.32 22.54 13.28
CA THR A 37 12.94 22.90 12.95
C THR A 37 12.65 22.69 11.47
N ASP A 38 13.51 23.22 10.60
CA ASP A 38 13.37 23.10 9.16
C ASP A 38 13.53 21.64 8.70
N TYR A 39 14.48 20.90 9.30
CA TYR A 39 14.61 19.47 9.06
C TYR A 39 13.33 18.70 9.40
N ASN A 40 12.76 18.93 10.59
CA ASN A 40 11.54 18.24 11.02
C ASN A 40 10.35 18.61 10.13
N LYS A 41 10.25 19.87 9.70
CA LYS A 41 9.22 20.31 8.76
C LYS A 41 9.30 19.55 7.44
N GLY A 42 10.50 19.42 6.87
CA GLY A 42 10.73 18.65 5.64
C GLY A 42 10.46 17.15 5.82
N LYS A 43 11.01 16.55 6.89
CA LYS A 43 10.88 15.12 7.16
C LYS A 43 9.44 14.68 7.40
N SER A 44 8.63 15.51 8.06
CA SER A 44 7.25 15.18 8.42
C SER A 44 6.37 14.78 7.22
N SER A 45 6.66 15.32 6.03
CA SER A 45 5.90 15.02 4.81
C SER A 45 6.10 13.58 4.34
N ILE A 46 7.30 13.04 4.52
CA ILE A 46 7.64 11.65 4.16
C ILE A 46 6.91 10.71 5.11
N ASP A 47 7.04 10.94 6.42
CA ASP A 47 6.38 10.13 7.45
C ASP A 47 4.85 10.10 7.26
N LEU A 48 4.25 11.23 6.90
CA LEU A 48 2.81 11.31 6.62
C LEU A 48 2.44 10.52 5.35
N SER A 49 3.21 10.63 4.27
CA SER A 49 2.96 9.87 3.04
C SER A 49 3.00 8.36 3.29
N ASP A 50 4.04 7.90 4.00
CA ASP A 50 4.21 6.49 4.39
C ASP A 50 3.07 6.02 5.28
N GLN A 51 2.65 6.86 6.23
CA GLN A 51 1.50 6.57 7.09
C GLN A 51 0.22 6.39 6.27
N ILE A 52 -0.09 7.29 5.33
CA ILE A 52 -1.27 7.22 4.47
C ILE A 52 -1.25 5.99 3.56
N ALA A 53 -0.06 5.60 3.07
CA ALA A 53 0.13 4.38 2.29
C ALA A 53 -0.10 3.13 3.16
N SER A 54 0.45 3.10 4.38
CA SER A 54 0.39 1.94 5.28
C SER A 54 -1.03 1.60 5.75
N TYR A 55 -1.88 2.62 6.01
CA TYR A 55 -3.25 2.41 6.50
C TYR A 55 -4.14 1.66 5.49
N ASN A 56 -3.83 1.69 4.20
CA ASN A 56 -4.58 0.99 3.15
C ASN A 56 -3.66 0.12 2.28
N SER A 57 -2.74 -0.62 2.91
CA SER A 57 -1.80 -1.45 2.16
C SER A 57 -2.50 -2.56 1.37
N SER A 58 -2.19 -2.65 0.08
CA SER A 58 -2.65 -3.72 -0.81
C SER A 58 -1.74 -4.95 -0.79
N LEU A 59 -0.70 -4.94 0.05
CA LEU A 59 0.26 -6.02 0.14
C LEU A 59 -0.39 -7.33 0.62
N ARG A 60 0.05 -8.45 0.02
CA ARG A 60 -0.35 -9.81 0.39
C ARG A 60 0.88 -10.71 0.47
N LYS A 61 0.79 -11.80 1.23
CA LYS A 61 1.86 -12.81 1.33
C LYS A 61 2.20 -13.32 -0.06
N THR A 62 3.43 -13.05 -0.51
CA THR A 62 3.91 -13.41 -1.84
C THR A 62 5.35 -13.90 -1.74
N ILE A 63 5.70 -14.95 -2.49
CA ILE A 63 7.05 -15.54 -2.51
C ILE A 63 8.04 -14.63 -3.26
N LYS A 64 7.58 -13.99 -4.35
CA LYS A 64 8.40 -13.12 -5.19
C LYS A 64 8.39 -11.69 -4.65
N TRP A 65 9.54 -11.20 -4.19
CA TRP A 65 9.71 -9.84 -3.67
C TRP A 65 9.34 -8.75 -4.69
N CYS A 66 9.67 -8.94 -5.98
CA CYS A 66 9.36 -7.94 -7.02
C CYS A 66 7.85 -7.65 -7.14
N ARG A 67 6.99 -8.64 -6.88
CA ARG A 67 5.53 -8.44 -6.87
C ARG A 67 5.10 -7.55 -5.71
N LYS A 68 5.75 -7.71 -4.55
CA LYS A 68 5.52 -6.87 -3.37
C LYS A 68 5.85 -5.42 -3.68
N LEU A 69 7.01 -5.18 -4.31
CA LEU A 69 7.40 -3.84 -4.75
C LEU A 69 6.41 -3.24 -5.75
N ALA A 70 6.05 -3.98 -6.81
CA ALA A 70 5.14 -3.46 -7.83
C ALA A 70 3.79 -3.05 -7.22
N ILE A 71 3.23 -3.87 -6.33
CA ILE A 71 1.96 -3.55 -5.64
C ILE A 71 2.11 -2.31 -4.76
N GLU A 72 3.20 -2.19 -4.01
CA GLU A 72 3.42 -1.05 -3.12
C GLU A 72 3.63 0.26 -3.89
N VAL A 73 4.40 0.22 -4.98
CA VAL A 73 4.63 1.38 -5.84
C VAL A 73 3.31 1.83 -6.46
N ILE A 74 2.54 0.92 -7.05
CA ILE A 74 1.30 1.25 -7.77
C ILE A 74 0.18 1.68 -6.81
N PHE A 75 -0.15 0.86 -5.80
CA PHE A 75 -1.32 1.08 -4.96
C PHE A 75 -1.03 1.87 -3.68
N GLY A 76 0.23 1.90 -3.25
CA GLY A 76 0.69 2.74 -2.14
C GLY A 76 1.12 4.10 -2.68
N THR A 77 2.34 4.19 -3.21
CA THR A 77 3.00 5.45 -3.55
C THR A 77 2.27 6.24 -4.64
N SER A 78 1.94 5.63 -5.78
CA SER A 78 1.32 6.35 -6.90
C SER A 78 -0.06 6.89 -6.56
N ILE A 79 -0.89 6.13 -5.83
CA ILE A 79 -2.21 6.60 -5.38
C ILE A 79 -2.11 7.76 -4.39
N VAL A 80 -1.16 7.73 -3.46
CA VAL A 80 -0.98 8.83 -2.51
C VAL A 80 -0.51 10.11 -3.23
N ASN A 81 0.42 9.97 -4.17
CA ASN A 81 0.90 11.10 -4.97
C ASN A 81 -0.19 11.68 -5.90
N SER A 82 -1.02 10.83 -6.51
CA SER A 82 -2.14 11.28 -7.34
C SER A 82 -3.21 11.95 -6.50
N HIS A 83 -3.52 11.44 -5.30
CA HIS A 83 -4.43 12.10 -4.35
C HIS A 83 -3.93 13.47 -3.92
N TYR A 84 -2.64 13.59 -3.63
CA TYR A 84 -2.02 14.88 -3.30
C TYR A 84 -2.15 15.87 -4.46
N SER A 85 -1.88 15.42 -5.68
CA SER A 85 -2.02 16.23 -6.90
C SER A 85 -3.48 16.64 -7.12
N PHE A 86 -4.42 15.71 -6.96
CA PHE A 86 -5.86 15.95 -7.04
C PHE A 86 -6.30 17.04 -6.05
N LYS A 87 -5.89 16.95 -4.79
CA LYS A 87 -6.16 17.96 -3.76
C LYS A 87 -5.54 19.32 -4.04
N LYS A 88 -4.41 19.36 -4.75
CA LYS A 88 -3.72 20.61 -5.10
C LYS A 88 -4.40 21.33 -6.26
N ILE A 89 -4.92 20.57 -7.21
CA ILE A 89 -5.60 21.10 -8.41
C ILE A 89 -7.06 21.44 -8.11
N ASN A 90 -7.75 20.62 -7.33
CA ASN A 90 -9.16 20.79 -7.01
C ASN A 90 -9.33 21.49 -5.66
N SER A 91 -10.25 22.46 -5.60
CA SER A 91 -10.59 23.17 -4.36
C SER A 91 -11.39 22.31 -3.36
N PHE A 92 -11.88 21.14 -3.77
CA PHE A 92 -12.64 20.24 -2.92
C PHE A 92 -11.76 19.14 -2.35
N SER A 93 -11.82 18.96 -1.04
CA SER A 93 -11.07 17.90 -0.35
C SER A 93 -11.87 16.59 -0.34
N MET A 94 -11.38 15.58 -1.06
CA MET A 94 -11.86 14.20 -0.92
C MET A 94 -10.99 13.44 0.07
N SER A 95 -11.60 12.56 0.87
CA SER A 95 -10.85 11.61 1.71
C SER A 95 -10.01 10.68 0.84
N ILE A 96 -8.89 10.19 1.35
CA ILE A 96 -8.04 9.25 0.59
C ILE A 96 -8.78 7.93 0.31
N THR A 97 -9.68 7.51 1.21
CA THR A 97 -10.47 6.30 1.05
C THR A 97 -11.47 6.42 -0.08
N ASP A 98 -12.15 7.56 -0.19
CA ASP A 98 -13.13 7.78 -1.25
C ASP A 98 -12.44 8.02 -2.59
N PHE A 99 -11.29 8.70 -2.58
CA PHE A 99 -10.44 8.82 -3.76
C PHE A 99 -10.02 7.44 -4.28
N ARG A 100 -9.53 6.56 -3.40
CA ARG A 100 -9.21 5.17 -3.76
C ARG A 100 -10.41 4.45 -4.36
N LYS A 101 -11.57 4.51 -3.72
CA LYS A 101 -12.80 3.89 -4.26
C LYS A 101 -13.14 4.41 -5.65
N SER A 102 -13.07 5.73 -5.88
CA SER A 102 -13.36 6.32 -7.19
C SER A 102 -12.42 5.79 -8.27
N VAL A 103 -11.12 5.73 -7.99
CA VAL A 103 -10.11 5.16 -8.90
C VAL A 103 -10.37 3.68 -9.16
N PHE A 104 -10.70 2.91 -8.14
CA PHE A 104 -11.01 1.49 -8.32
C PHE A 104 -12.28 1.25 -9.13
N MET A 105 -13.34 2.03 -8.90
CA MET A 105 -14.58 1.90 -9.66
C MET A 105 -14.37 2.25 -11.13
N ASP A 106 -13.66 3.35 -11.41
CA ASP A 106 -13.32 3.75 -12.78
C ASP A 106 -12.47 2.69 -13.49
N MET A 107 -11.44 2.15 -12.82
CA MET A 107 -10.61 1.07 -13.38
C MET A 107 -11.38 -0.23 -13.64
N ILE A 108 -12.44 -0.52 -12.88
CA ILE A 108 -13.23 -1.75 -13.06
C ILE A 108 -14.26 -1.57 -14.17
N LEU A 109 -15.03 -0.47 -14.13
CA LEU A 109 -16.14 -0.20 -15.05
C LEU A 109 -15.70 -0.07 -16.51
N GLN A 110 -14.49 0.44 -16.76
CA GLN A 110 -13.91 0.48 -18.11
C GLN A 110 -13.75 -0.91 -18.76
N ASN A 111 -13.77 -2.01 -17.98
CA ASN A 111 -13.68 -3.37 -18.54
C ASN A 111 -15.04 -4.01 -18.84
N GLU A 112 -16.16 -3.41 -18.43
CA GLU A 112 -17.50 -3.99 -18.64
C GLU A 112 -18.09 -3.58 -20.00
N ASP A 113 -17.78 -2.36 -20.46
CA ASP A 113 -18.28 -1.81 -21.74
C ASP A 113 -17.68 -2.48 -23.00
N GLU A 114 -16.60 -3.26 -22.87
CA GLU A 114 -16.01 -4.02 -24.01
C GLU A 114 -16.57 -5.44 -24.18
N THR A 115 -17.51 -5.89 -23.35
CA THR A 115 -18.03 -7.28 -23.39
C THR A 115 -19.45 -7.46 -23.92
N SER A 116 -20.10 -6.42 -24.49
CA SER A 116 -21.46 -6.54 -25.03
C SER A 116 -21.58 -6.83 -26.52
N ASP A 117 -20.49 -6.86 -27.30
CA ASP A 117 -20.55 -7.08 -28.76
C ASP A 117 -19.67 -8.23 -29.26
N ALA A 118 -19.91 -9.45 -28.76
CA ALA A 118 -19.70 -10.71 -29.50
C ALA A 118 -20.08 -11.87 -28.59
N ASP A 119 -21.18 -12.57 -28.89
CA ASP A 119 -21.26 -14.03 -28.80
C ASP A 119 -22.60 -14.52 -29.36
N ASN A 120 -22.63 -14.67 -30.69
CA ASN A 120 -23.54 -15.56 -31.40
C ASN A 120 -22.68 -16.56 -32.19
N TYR A 121 -22.05 -17.50 -31.48
CA TYR A 121 -21.49 -18.69 -32.11
C TYR A 121 -21.58 -19.89 -31.16
N SER A 122 -22.60 -20.72 -31.39
CA SER A 122 -22.61 -22.08 -30.90
C SER A 122 -21.55 -22.89 -31.65
N SER A 123 -20.46 -23.25 -30.98
CA SER A 123 -19.83 -24.57 -31.13
C SER A 123 -18.89 -24.89 -29.98
N SER A 124 -19.23 -25.99 -29.32
CA SER A 124 -18.54 -26.72 -28.28
C SER A 124 -17.02 -26.81 -28.45
N THR A 125 -16.26 -26.46 -27.40
CA THR A 125 -15.22 -27.31 -26.80
C THR A 125 -14.65 -26.68 -25.52
N ASP A 126 -14.80 -27.41 -24.41
CA ASP A 126 -14.00 -27.42 -23.18
C ASP A 126 -13.44 -26.11 -22.59
N LEU A 127 -14.29 -25.40 -21.85
CA LEU A 127 -13.88 -24.50 -20.75
C LEU A 127 -14.54 -24.92 -19.43
N SER A 128 -14.56 -26.22 -19.13
CA SER A 128 -14.86 -26.68 -17.78
C SER A 128 -13.64 -26.43 -16.88
N ASN A 129 -13.54 -25.23 -16.29
CA ASN A 129 -12.90 -25.00 -14.98
C ASN A 129 -13.02 -23.53 -14.51
N ARG A 130 -14.15 -22.86 -14.74
CA ARG A 130 -14.43 -21.57 -14.08
C ARG A 130 -14.85 -21.85 -12.63
N CYS A 131 -13.95 -21.56 -11.70
CA CYS A 131 -14.13 -21.82 -10.28
C CYS A 131 -15.30 -20.99 -9.72
N LYS A 132 -16.48 -21.59 -9.57
CA LYS A 132 -17.62 -20.96 -8.89
C LYS A 132 -17.22 -20.65 -7.44
N ARG A 133 -17.25 -19.37 -7.05
CA ARG A 133 -17.07 -18.95 -5.66
C ARG A 133 -18.24 -19.52 -4.84
N LYS A 134 -17.97 -20.44 -3.93
CA LYS A 134 -18.95 -20.87 -2.93
C LYS A 134 -19.18 -19.72 -1.95
N SER A 135 -20.44 -19.34 -1.76
CA SER A 135 -20.89 -18.34 -0.79
C SER A 135 -20.89 -18.85 0.65
N GLU A 136 -20.61 -20.14 0.87
CA GLU A 136 -20.67 -20.76 2.19
C GLU A 136 -19.48 -21.69 2.41
N TYR A 137 -18.70 -21.41 3.45
CA TYR A 137 -17.57 -22.24 3.88
C TYR A 137 -18.05 -23.16 5.02
N SER A 138 -18.42 -24.40 4.70
CA SER A 138 -18.48 -25.46 5.73
C SER A 138 -17.08 -26.01 5.98
N LEU A 139 -16.62 -25.95 7.23
CA LEU A 139 -15.36 -26.55 7.67
C LEU A 139 -15.56 -28.03 7.99
N ASP A 140 -15.70 -28.87 6.98
CA ASP A 140 -15.67 -30.31 7.18
C ASP A 140 -14.24 -30.75 7.48
N LYS A 141 -13.99 -31.31 8.66
CA LYS A 141 -12.67 -31.86 9.05
C LYS A 141 -12.36 -33.10 8.20
N LYS A 142 -11.71 -32.89 7.05
CA LYS A 142 -11.20 -33.97 6.20
C LYS A 142 -9.82 -34.42 6.68
N PRO A 143 -9.51 -35.73 6.65
CA PRO A 143 -8.19 -36.23 7.00
C PRO A 143 -7.11 -35.61 6.10
N VAL A 144 -6.03 -35.13 6.73
CA VAL A 144 -4.98 -34.27 6.15
C VAL A 144 -4.40 -34.82 4.83
N HIS A 145 -4.33 -36.14 4.68
CA HIS A 145 -3.78 -36.79 3.49
C HIS A 145 -4.66 -36.62 2.23
N LYS A 146 -5.98 -36.42 2.37
CA LYS A 146 -6.90 -36.22 1.23
C LYS A 146 -6.92 -34.78 0.71
N VAL A 147 -6.43 -33.83 1.50
CA VAL A 147 -6.46 -32.39 1.18
C VAL A 147 -5.14 -31.93 0.53
N ARG A 148 -4.02 -32.55 0.90
CA ARG A 148 -2.70 -32.19 0.35
C ARG A 148 -2.43 -32.93 -0.96
N LYS A 149 -2.17 -32.17 -2.02
CA LYS A 149 -1.56 -32.70 -3.24
C LYS A 149 -0.07 -32.91 -2.99
N TYR A 150 0.41 -34.13 -3.11
CA TYR A 150 1.84 -34.46 -3.01
C TYR A 150 2.45 -34.61 -4.40
N CYS A 151 3.74 -34.33 -4.51
CA CYS A 151 4.50 -34.61 -5.73
C CYS A 151 4.51 -36.13 -5.97
N VAL A 152 4.05 -36.56 -7.15
CA VAL A 152 3.97 -37.97 -7.56
C VAL A 152 5.33 -38.67 -7.47
N GLY A 153 6.42 -37.97 -7.83
CA GLY A 153 7.78 -38.49 -7.73
C GLY A 153 8.27 -38.70 -6.30
N CYS A 154 7.84 -37.86 -5.35
CA CYS A 154 8.24 -37.97 -3.95
C CYS A 154 7.44 -39.06 -3.20
N CYS A 155 6.18 -39.30 -3.58
CA CYS A 155 5.41 -40.42 -3.03
C CYS A 155 5.98 -41.78 -3.45
N LYS A 156 6.42 -41.92 -4.71
CA LYS A 156 7.02 -43.18 -5.21
C LYS A 156 8.34 -43.54 -4.52
N LYS A 157 9.13 -42.54 -4.10
CA LYS A 157 10.42 -42.74 -3.41
C LYS A 157 10.29 -43.14 -1.94
N ARG A 158 9.08 -43.10 -1.37
CA ARG A 158 8.84 -43.27 0.08
C ARG A 158 8.24 -44.62 0.48
N ILE A 159 8.06 -45.53 -0.47
CA ILE A 159 7.66 -46.91 -0.20
C ILE A 159 8.95 -47.74 -0.07
N LYS A 160 9.36 -47.97 1.16
CA LYS A 160 10.25 -49.07 1.59
C LYS A 160 9.56 -49.77 2.74
#